data_AF-A0A397SS98-F1
#
_entry.id   AF-A0A397SS98-F1
#
_cell.length_a   1.000
_cell.length_b   1.000
_cell.length_c   1.000
_cell.angle_alpha   90.00
_cell.angle_beta   90.00
_cell.angle_gamma   90.00
#
_symmetry.space_group_name_H-M   'P 1'
#
loop_
_entity.id
_entity.type
_entity.pdbx_description
1 polymer ?
#
loop_
_entity_poly.entity_id
_entity_poly.type
_entity_poly.pdbx_seq_one_letter_code
_entity_poly.pdbx_strand_id
1 'polypeptide(L)'
;MLNPQAQKWVEKNYSKDREDKIIINKEDTHNIFGKKSNLIGPLVIEDFSKLKTICLSKLKITSLKIINCSQLTDIRLSELTKLDDLSVNYCSGLINLEVSNCSKLKFLDCSYSPLISIDLNNCPEFDKVIREREIIRNLLIVGSTGCGKSALANVLSGSDDFEESKYSISETRSFKNKIFKWEDTKYRVVDTTGIFNTGLAVEEVFSRIKEGIGSMPEGISQILFVIDGNFTAYEIKMIEICEKLILMSGIVKYLTIVRTRFSNFKNEKRCETDIEKMIEENETIARIIKSCRGIIHVDNPPINILVDDDDDDDKEDIIRINKRTREKSRNKLLTHLVKETRQGLYYKSDMWNVILNN
;
A
#
# COMPACT_ATOMS: atom_id res chain seq x y z
N MET A 1 -17.13 24.53 2.36
CA MET A 1 -15.82 23.92 2.06
C MET A 1 -14.81 25.05 1.88
N LEU A 2 -13.82 25.18 2.78
CA LEU A 2 -12.76 26.18 2.66
C LEU A 2 -11.90 25.87 1.42
N ASN A 3 -11.70 26.86 0.56
CA ASN A 3 -10.79 26.78 -0.58
C ASN A 3 -9.38 26.40 -0.08
N PRO A 4 -8.75 25.31 -0.54
CA PRO A 4 -7.46 24.84 -0.02
C PRO A 4 -6.32 25.70 -0.61
N GLN A 5 -6.21 26.94 -0.14
CA GLN A 5 -5.21 27.90 -0.60
C GLN A 5 -3.78 27.42 -0.32
N ALA A 6 -3.56 26.82 0.85
CA ALA A 6 -2.28 26.23 1.22
C ALA A 6 -1.85 25.13 0.23
N GLN A 7 -2.74 24.16 -0.02
CA GLN A 7 -2.47 23.03 -0.93
C GLN A 7 -2.11 23.50 -2.34
N LYS A 8 -2.97 24.34 -2.95
CA LYS A 8 -2.76 24.85 -4.31
C LYS A 8 -1.44 25.60 -4.47
N TRP A 9 -1.00 26.29 -3.41
CA TRP A 9 0.26 27.01 -3.45
C TRP A 9 1.45 26.05 -3.40
N VAL A 10 1.43 25.05 -2.53
CA VAL A 10 2.53 24.06 -2.46
C VAL A 10 2.66 23.30 -3.77
N GLU A 11 1.55 22.84 -4.36
CA GLU A 11 1.54 22.13 -5.65
C GLU A 11 2.07 22.98 -6.82
N LYS A 12 1.92 24.30 -6.75
CA LYS A 12 2.44 25.22 -7.77
C LYS A 12 3.94 25.48 -7.63
N ASN A 13 4.48 25.43 -6.42
CA ASN A 13 5.85 25.90 -6.13
C ASN A 13 6.85 24.77 -5.88
N TYR A 14 6.40 23.58 -5.49
CA TYR A 14 7.28 22.46 -5.13
C TYR A 14 7.01 21.23 -6.00
N SER A 15 8.08 20.63 -6.49
CA SER A 15 8.03 19.38 -7.27
C SER A 15 8.38 18.17 -6.39
N LYS A 16 7.45 17.21 -6.30
CA LYS A 16 7.61 15.98 -5.49
C LYS A 16 8.92 15.22 -5.76
N ASP A 17 9.42 15.25 -7.00
CA ASP A 17 10.57 14.45 -7.44
C ASP A 17 11.93 15.15 -7.31
N ARG A 18 11.96 16.43 -6.94
CA ARG A 18 13.18 17.27 -6.98
C ARG A 18 13.54 17.91 -5.66
N GLU A 19 12.55 18.22 -4.84
CA GLU A 19 12.77 19.03 -3.65
C GLU A 19 13.39 18.21 -2.52
N ASP A 20 14.50 18.72 -2.00
CA ASP A 20 15.13 18.22 -0.78
C ASP A 20 14.69 19.01 0.46
N LYS A 21 14.09 20.20 0.29
CA LYS A 21 13.60 21.05 1.37
C LYS A 21 12.31 21.78 0.98
N ILE A 22 11.38 21.88 1.93
CA ILE A 22 10.22 22.76 1.83
C ILE A 22 10.33 23.79 2.95
N ILE A 23 10.42 25.07 2.59
CA ILE A 23 10.52 26.18 3.53
C ILE A 23 9.44 27.19 3.18
N ILE A 24 8.47 27.36 4.07
CA ILE A 24 7.35 28.28 3.84
C ILE A 24 7.17 29.13 5.08
N ASN A 25 7.42 30.42 4.94
CA ASN A 25 7.10 31.41 5.95
C ASN A 25 5.98 32.34 5.45
N LYS A 26 5.42 33.13 6.36
CA LYS A 26 4.36 34.11 6.03
C LYS A 26 4.80 35.16 5.00
N GLU A 27 6.09 35.43 4.87
CA GLU A 27 6.64 36.46 3.98
C GLU A 27 6.70 35.97 2.54
N ASP A 28 6.98 34.68 2.34
CA ASP A 28 7.02 34.01 1.04
C ASP A 28 5.65 33.98 0.34
N THR A 29 4.55 34.14 1.10
CA THR A 29 3.18 33.98 0.60
C THR A 29 2.55 35.30 0.11
N HIS A 30 3.35 36.38 0.05
CA HIS A 30 2.88 37.73 -0.24
C HIS A 30 2.37 37.99 -1.67
N ASN A 31 2.64 37.11 -2.64
CA ASN A 31 2.42 37.40 -4.07
C ASN A 31 1.21 36.72 -4.74
N ILE A 32 0.26 36.14 -3.99
CA ILE A 32 -0.74 35.26 -4.63
C ILE A 32 -2.00 36.02 -5.09
N PHE A 33 -2.39 37.14 -4.45
CA PHE A 33 -3.68 37.80 -4.73
C PHE A 33 -3.69 39.35 -4.62
N GLY A 34 -2.53 40.01 -4.70
CA GLY A 34 -2.47 41.49 -4.59
C GLY A 34 -2.79 42.05 -3.19
N LYS A 35 -2.95 41.19 -2.17
CA LYS A 35 -3.01 41.54 -0.75
C LYS A 35 -2.13 40.59 0.04
N LYS A 36 -1.55 41.06 1.15
CA LYS A 36 -0.81 40.25 2.15
C LYS A 36 -1.66 39.04 2.60
N SER A 37 -1.57 37.93 1.89
CA SER A 37 -2.33 36.71 2.19
C SER A 37 -1.42 35.71 2.89
N ASN A 38 -1.88 35.17 4.01
CA ASN A 38 -1.26 34.04 4.69
C ASN A 38 -1.92 32.75 4.19
N LEU A 39 -1.17 31.66 4.01
CA LEU A 39 -1.77 30.38 3.63
C LEU A 39 -2.75 29.92 4.71
N ILE A 40 -3.96 29.58 4.28
CA ILE A 40 -5.06 29.09 5.11
C ILE A 40 -5.56 27.74 4.61
N GLY A 41 -6.20 27.01 5.53
CA GLY A 41 -6.81 25.72 5.24
C GLY A 41 -5.87 24.53 5.48
N PRO A 42 -6.30 23.32 5.11
CA PRO A 42 -5.48 22.11 5.25
C PRO A 42 -4.32 22.10 4.26
N LEU A 43 -3.22 21.45 4.65
CA LEU A 43 -2.06 21.20 3.81
C LEU A 43 -1.66 19.72 3.89
N VAL A 44 -1.44 19.11 2.72
CA VAL A 44 -0.97 17.73 2.56
C VAL A 44 0.34 17.73 1.79
N ILE A 45 1.39 17.20 2.40
CA ILE A 45 2.70 16.95 1.80
C ILE A 45 2.89 15.44 1.74
N GLU A 46 2.82 14.88 0.53
CA GLU A 46 2.86 13.43 0.32
C GLU A 46 3.82 13.04 -0.80
N ASP A 47 4.45 11.86 -0.65
CA ASP A 47 5.29 11.21 -1.67
C ASP A 47 6.52 12.02 -2.12
N PHE A 48 6.99 12.96 -1.30
CA PHE A 48 8.25 13.64 -1.56
C PHE A 48 9.44 12.74 -1.23
N SER A 49 9.83 11.90 -2.20
CA SER A 49 10.86 10.85 -2.01
C SER A 49 12.27 11.37 -1.70
N LYS A 50 12.58 12.63 -2.00
CA LYS A 50 13.89 13.26 -1.76
C LYS A 50 13.90 14.29 -0.64
N LEU A 51 12.73 14.62 -0.09
CA LEU A 51 12.58 15.68 0.90
C LEU A 51 13.21 15.27 2.22
N LYS A 52 14.10 16.10 2.72
CA LYS A 52 14.87 15.89 3.97
C LYS A 52 14.41 16.81 5.10
N THR A 53 13.86 17.98 4.76
CA THR A 53 13.49 18.99 5.76
C THR A 53 12.21 19.72 5.38
N ILE A 54 11.33 19.90 6.36
CA ILE A 54 10.16 20.77 6.27
C ILE A 54 10.29 21.86 7.34
N CYS A 55 10.25 23.12 6.93
CA CYS A 55 10.21 24.28 7.82
C CYS A 55 8.97 25.12 7.47
N LEU A 56 7.95 25.10 8.33
CA LEU A 56 6.75 25.91 8.18
C LEU A 56 6.64 26.85 9.37
N SER A 57 6.49 28.16 9.12
CA SER A 57 6.40 29.13 10.20
C SER A 57 5.37 30.22 9.95
N LYS A 58 4.66 30.62 11.02
CA LYS A 58 3.71 31.74 11.01
C LYS A 58 2.56 31.61 9.99
N LEU A 59 2.23 30.38 9.57
CA LEU A 59 1.11 30.11 8.66
C LEU A 59 -0.23 30.01 9.41
N LYS A 60 -1.35 30.13 8.69
CA LYS A 60 -2.71 29.95 9.24
C LYS A 60 -3.36 28.65 8.77
N ILE A 61 -2.54 27.62 8.54
CA ILE A 61 -3.04 26.27 8.25
C ILE A 61 -3.69 25.69 9.50
N THR A 62 -4.75 24.91 9.31
CA THR A 62 -5.52 24.29 10.42
C THR A 62 -5.17 22.82 10.61
N SER A 63 -4.85 22.11 9.52
CA SER A 63 -4.39 20.73 9.55
C SER A 63 -3.16 20.57 8.65
N LEU A 64 -2.20 19.77 9.09
CA LEU A 64 -1.01 19.40 8.33
C LEU A 64 -0.87 17.88 8.31
N LYS A 65 -0.83 17.30 7.11
CA LYS A 65 -0.55 15.88 6.90
C LYS A 65 0.74 15.74 6.12
N ILE A 66 1.69 15.00 6.68
CA ILE A 66 2.95 14.64 6.05
C ILE A 66 2.98 13.11 5.94
N ILE A 67 3.01 12.61 4.72
CA ILE A 67 2.82 11.18 4.44
C ILE A 67 3.93 10.71 3.50
N ASN A 68 4.53 9.55 3.81
CA ASN A 68 5.41 8.83 2.90
C ASN A 68 6.61 9.64 2.37
N CYS A 69 7.17 10.50 3.22
CA CYS A 69 8.41 11.24 2.93
C CYS A 69 9.58 10.48 3.55
N SER A 70 10.03 9.40 2.89
CA SER A 70 10.94 8.40 3.49
C SER A 70 12.32 8.93 3.87
N GLN A 71 12.80 9.99 3.20
CA GLN A 71 14.07 10.67 3.50
C GLN A 71 13.93 11.86 4.47
N LEU A 72 12.72 12.17 4.93
CA LEU A 72 12.47 13.32 5.81
C LEU A 72 13.04 13.04 7.19
N THR A 73 14.00 13.84 7.62
CA THR A 73 14.69 13.66 8.91
C THR A 73 14.29 14.68 9.96
N ASP A 74 13.80 15.84 9.52
CA ASP A 74 13.63 17.03 10.35
C ASP A 74 12.39 17.82 9.94
N ILE A 75 11.51 18.11 10.91
CA ILE A 75 10.30 18.90 10.72
C ILE A 75 10.29 20.00 11.78
N ARG A 76 10.24 21.26 11.33
CA ARG A 76 10.11 22.46 12.17
C ARG A 76 8.81 23.18 11.86
N LEU A 77 7.89 23.17 12.82
CA LEU A 77 6.53 23.73 12.71
C LEU A 77 6.30 24.85 13.72
N SER A 78 7.29 25.71 13.88
CA SER A 78 7.25 26.77 14.89
C SER A 78 6.20 27.85 14.56
N GLU A 79 5.43 28.25 15.59
CA GLU A 79 4.44 29.33 15.53
C GLU A 79 3.24 29.08 14.57
N LEU A 80 2.87 27.82 14.33
CA LEU A 80 1.63 27.47 13.63
C LEU A 80 0.41 27.54 14.56
N THR A 81 0.11 28.75 15.05
CA THR A 81 -0.93 29.04 16.07
C THR A 81 -2.37 28.66 15.71
N LYS A 82 -2.63 28.23 14.47
CA LYS A 82 -3.94 27.75 14.00
C LYS A 82 -4.01 26.26 13.77
N LEU A 83 -2.87 25.56 13.81
CA LEU A 83 -2.78 24.12 13.63
C LEU A 83 -3.45 23.43 14.82
N ASP A 84 -4.49 22.63 14.56
CA ASP A 84 -5.17 21.82 15.58
C ASP A 84 -4.96 20.31 15.37
N ASP A 85 -4.68 19.88 14.14
CA ASP A 85 -4.44 18.51 13.73
C ASP A 85 -3.11 18.36 12.97
N LEU A 86 -2.22 17.51 13.50
CA LEU A 86 -0.96 17.15 12.85
C LEU A 86 -0.85 15.65 12.68
N SER A 87 -0.57 15.21 11.45
CA SER A 87 -0.31 13.82 11.12
C SER A 87 1.01 13.69 10.37
N VAL A 88 1.94 12.88 10.89
CA VAL A 88 3.27 12.64 10.32
C VAL A 88 3.53 11.13 10.27
N ASN A 89 3.12 10.52 9.17
CA ASN A 89 3.04 9.07 9.04
C ASN A 89 4.00 8.55 7.95
N TYR A 90 4.57 7.35 8.16
CA TYR A 90 5.49 6.68 7.22
C TYR A 90 6.73 7.50 6.84
N CYS A 91 7.19 8.37 7.73
CA CYS A 91 8.42 9.13 7.53
C CYS A 91 9.56 8.37 8.18
N SER A 92 10.06 7.32 7.50
CA SER A 92 11.03 6.37 8.06
C SER A 92 12.38 6.98 8.47
N GLY A 93 12.74 8.15 7.95
CA GLY A 93 13.94 8.88 8.33
C GLY A 93 13.74 9.86 9.49
N LEU A 94 12.50 10.06 9.95
CA LEU A 94 12.16 11.17 10.84
C LEU A 94 12.51 10.82 12.28
N ILE A 95 13.46 11.56 12.82
CA ILE A 95 13.99 11.35 14.17
C ILE A 95 13.46 12.42 15.13
N ASN A 96 13.30 13.66 14.64
CA ASN A 96 12.93 14.82 15.44
C ASN A 96 11.72 15.56 14.84
N LEU A 97 10.78 15.93 15.71
CA LEU A 97 9.61 16.75 15.38
C LEU A 97 9.51 17.94 16.33
N GLU A 98 9.74 19.15 15.81
CA GLU A 98 9.59 20.41 16.55
C GLU A 98 8.23 21.04 16.23
N VAL A 99 7.35 21.15 17.23
CA VAL A 99 6.00 21.74 17.10
C VAL A 99 5.78 22.88 18.10
N SER A 100 6.86 23.53 18.52
CA SER A 100 6.84 24.55 19.56
C SER A 100 5.96 25.75 19.18
N ASN A 101 5.22 26.26 20.16
CA ASN A 101 4.26 27.37 19.99
C ASN A 101 3.07 27.06 19.04
N CYS A 102 2.76 25.79 18.79
CA CYS A 102 1.50 25.40 18.14
C CYS A 102 0.34 25.44 19.15
N SER A 103 -0.10 26.64 19.51
CA SER A 103 -0.96 26.83 20.68
C SER A 103 -2.34 26.14 20.62
N LYS A 104 -2.81 25.80 19.43
CA LYS A 104 -4.09 25.14 19.17
C LYS A 104 -3.97 23.65 18.88
N LEU A 105 -2.76 23.08 18.85
CA LEU A 105 -2.54 21.70 18.48
C LEU A 105 -3.20 20.80 19.54
N LYS A 106 -4.17 20.00 19.13
CA LYS A 106 -4.91 19.05 20.00
C LYS A 106 -4.45 17.63 19.78
N PHE A 107 -4.22 17.28 18.52
CA PHE A 107 -3.97 15.91 18.09
C PHE A 107 -2.67 15.82 17.29
N LEU A 108 -1.81 14.87 17.69
CA LEU A 108 -0.62 14.48 16.97
C LEU A 108 -0.63 12.97 16.70
N ASP A 109 -0.78 12.59 15.43
CA ASP A 109 -0.52 11.24 14.97
C ASP A 109 0.86 11.18 14.32
N CYS A 110 1.76 10.42 14.91
CA CYS A 110 3.09 10.15 14.36
C CYS A 110 3.36 8.64 14.23
N SER A 111 2.30 7.87 14.00
CA SER A 111 2.37 6.43 13.78
C SER A 111 3.32 6.09 12.62
N TYR A 112 4.02 4.96 12.75
CA TYR A 112 4.92 4.44 11.69
C TYR A 112 6.08 5.39 11.31
N SER A 113 6.42 6.35 12.17
CA SER A 113 7.63 7.18 12.08
C SER A 113 8.52 6.88 13.30
N PRO A 114 9.84 6.64 13.15
CA PRO A 114 10.71 6.26 14.25
C PRO A 114 11.17 7.47 15.07
N LEU A 115 10.22 8.30 15.50
CA LEU A 115 10.50 9.52 16.26
C LEU A 115 11.17 9.18 17.59
N ILE A 116 12.35 9.75 17.80
CA ILE A 116 13.09 9.65 19.06
C ILE A 116 12.70 10.80 19.99
N SER A 117 12.44 11.99 19.44
CA SER A 117 12.09 13.18 20.22
C SER A 117 10.96 14.00 19.60
N ILE A 118 10.12 14.59 20.45
CA ILE A 118 9.08 15.54 20.08
C ILE A 118 9.14 16.72 21.04
N ASP A 119 9.30 17.94 20.51
CA ASP A 119 9.23 19.18 21.28
C ASP A 119 7.81 19.77 21.22
N LEU A 120 7.09 19.72 22.34
CA LEU A 120 5.72 20.22 22.53
C LEU A 120 5.65 21.51 23.37
N ASN A 121 6.74 22.26 23.47
CA ASN A 121 6.78 23.48 24.25
C ASN A 121 5.72 24.50 23.78
N ASN A 122 5.00 25.10 24.73
CA ASN A 122 3.95 26.09 24.47
C ASN A 122 2.77 25.58 23.61
N CYS A 123 2.37 24.31 23.79
CA CYS A 123 1.16 23.71 23.21
C CYS A 123 0.08 23.44 24.28
N PRO A 124 -0.59 24.48 24.85
CA PRO A 124 -1.50 24.33 25.98
C PRO A 124 -2.80 23.57 25.68
N GLU A 125 -3.24 23.50 24.43
CA GLU A 125 -4.44 22.74 24.02
C GLU A 125 -4.14 21.27 23.65
N PHE A 126 -2.90 20.80 23.83
CA PHE A 126 -2.51 19.44 23.44
C PHE A 126 -3.18 18.37 24.28
N ASP A 127 -3.87 17.45 23.62
CA ASP A 127 -4.69 16.41 24.26
C ASP A 127 -4.10 15.01 24.05
N LYS A 128 -3.75 14.66 22.80
CA LYS A 128 -3.43 13.27 22.44
C LYS A 128 -2.27 13.12 21.47
N VAL A 129 -1.38 12.17 21.77
CA VAL A 129 -0.32 11.67 20.88
C VAL A 129 -0.55 10.20 20.52
N ILE A 130 -0.34 9.83 19.26
CA ILE A 130 -0.25 8.44 18.80
C ILE A 130 1.16 8.22 18.26
N ARG A 131 1.96 7.35 18.91
CA ARG A 131 3.40 7.15 18.60
C ARG A 131 3.74 5.78 18.02
N GLU A 132 3.02 4.73 18.39
CA GLU A 132 3.42 3.36 18.05
C GLU A 132 2.27 2.60 17.42
N ARG A 133 2.50 2.20 16.18
CA ARG A 133 1.86 1.05 15.56
C ARG A 133 2.96 0.24 14.94
N GLU A 134 2.95 -1.04 15.24
CA GLU A 134 3.88 -1.97 14.62
C GLU A 134 3.76 -1.84 13.09
N ILE A 135 4.89 -1.68 12.41
CA ILE A 135 4.91 -1.48 10.97
C ILE A 135 4.54 -2.81 10.31
N ILE A 136 3.26 -2.97 10.00
CA ILE A 136 2.72 -4.14 9.29
C ILE A 136 2.65 -3.81 7.81
N ARG A 137 3.30 -4.66 6.99
CA ARG A 137 3.26 -4.57 5.52
C ARG A 137 2.01 -5.26 5.01
N ASN A 138 1.04 -4.48 4.55
CA ASN A 138 -0.22 -5.01 4.05
C ASN A 138 -0.09 -5.44 2.59
N LEU A 139 -0.30 -6.73 2.34
CA LEU A 139 -0.32 -7.37 1.03
C LEU A 139 -1.77 -7.66 0.65
N LEU A 140 -2.29 -6.93 -0.33
CA LEU A 140 -3.64 -7.15 -0.84
C LEU A 140 -3.57 -8.08 -2.06
N ILE A 141 -4.16 -9.27 -1.97
CA ILE A 141 -4.19 -10.24 -3.07
C ILE A 141 -5.47 -10.06 -3.86
N VAL A 142 -5.37 -9.72 -5.15
CA VAL A 142 -6.52 -9.54 -6.05
C VAL A 142 -6.39 -10.42 -7.29
N GLY A 143 -7.50 -10.73 -7.95
CA GLY A 143 -7.51 -11.56 -9.16
C GLY A 143 -8.78 -12.39 -9.31
N SER A 144 -8.93 -13.02 -10.48
CA SER A 144 -10.09 -13.82 -10.86
C SER A 144 -10.38 -14.99 -9.90
N THR A 145 -11.62 -15.47 -9.85
CA THR A 145 -11.95 -16.71 -9.13
C THR A 145 -11.14 -17.88 -9.71
N GLY A 146 -10.61 -18.74 -8.85
CA GLY A 146 -9.84 -19.91 -9.28
C GLY A 146 -8.40 -19.64 -9.72
N CYS A 147 -7.92 -18.39 -9.75
CA CYS A 147 -6.54 -18.07 -10.15
C CYS A 147 -5.46 -18.45 -9.11
N GLY A 148 -5.85 -18.92 -7.91
CA GLY A 148 -4.93 -19.39 -6.87
C GLY A 148 -4.60 -18.39 -5.75
N LYS A 149 -5.49 -17.41 -5.48
CA LYS A 149 -5.31 -16.41 -4.42
C LYS A 149 -5.16 -17.01 -3.02
N SER A 150 -6.07 -17.89 -2.60
CA SER A 150 -6.00 -18.55 -1.29
C SER A 150 -4.72 -19.37 -1.13
N ALA A 151 -4.33 -20.11 -2.17
CA ALA A 151 -3.08 -20.87 -2.18
C ALA A 151 -1.86 -19.94 -2.08
N LEU A 152 -1.87 -18.79 -2.75
CA LEU A 152 -0.84 -17.78 -2.60
C LEU A 152 -0.80 -17.21 -1.16
N ALA A 153 -1.96 -16.94 -0.55
CA ALA A 153 -2.05 -16.42 0.82
C ALA A 153 -1.50 -17.43 1.85
N ASN A 154 -1.83 -18.71 1.68
CA ASN A 154 -1.29 -19.83 2.46
C ASN A 154 0.23 -19.95 2.29
N VAL A 155 0.73 -19.90 1.05
CA VAL A 155 2.17 -19.95 0.75
C VAL A 155 2.92 -18.77 1.39
N LEU A 156 2.41 -17.55 1.28
CA LEU A 156 3.03 -16.36 1.89
C LEU A 156 3.09 -16.48 3.42
N SER A 157 1.95 -16.77 4.03
CA SER A 157 1.81 -16.85 5.49
C SER A 157 2.45 -18.10 6.10
N GLY A 158 2.69 -19.14 5.29
CA GLY A 158 3.17 -20.43 5.76
C GLY A 158 2.12 -21.18 6.58
N SER A 159 0.87 -21.12 6.14
CA SER A 159 -0.26 -21.74 6.85
C SER A 159 -1.32 -22.26 5.88
N ASP A 160 -2.37 -22.88 6.42
CA ASP A 160 -3.51 -23.43 5.68
C ASP A 160 -4.83 -22.76 6.09
N ASP A 161 -4.77 -21.51 6.57
CA ASP A 161 -5.92 -20.76 7.10
C ASP A 161 -6.87 -20.26 5.99
N PHE A 162 -6.38 -20.17 4.75
CA PHE A 162 -7.16 -19.75 3.60
C PHE A 162 -7.68 -20.99 2.87
N GLU A 163 -8.99 -21.15 2.78
CA GLU A 163 -9.57 -22.33 2.13
C GLU A 163 -9.25 -22.34 0.63
N GLU A 164 -8.61 -23.42 0.20
CA GLU A 164 -8.23 -23.66 -1.20
C GLU A 164 -9.25 -24.58 -1.85
N SER A 165 -10.29 -24.02 -2.48
CA SER A 165 -11.21 -24.82 -3.27
C SER A 165 -11.46 -24.19 -4.65
N LYS A 166 -11.70 -25.05 -5.65
CA LYS A 166 -12.10 -24.61 -7.01
C LYS A 166 -13.56 -24.15 -7.07
N TYR A 167 -14.35 -24.45 -6.04
CA TYR A 167 -15.82 -24.34 -6.04
C TYR A 167 -16.37 -23.57 -4.84
N SER A 168 -15.54 -22.77 -4.15
CA SER A 168 -15.97 -22.08 -2.92
C SER A 168 -17.19 -21.22 -3.22
N ILE A 169 -18.34 -21.68 -2.74
CA ILE A 169 -19.58 -20.93 -2.68
C ILE A 169 -19.31 -19.85 -1.64
N SER A 170 -18.92 -18.68 -2.12
CA SER A 170 -18.97 -17.37 -1.45
C SER A 170 -19.29 -17.47 0.05
N GLU A 171 -18.28 -17.71 0.89
CA GLU A 171 -18.47 -17.50 2.33
C GLU A 171 -18.95 -16.06 2.57
N THR A 172 -19.71 -15.88 3.64
CA THR A 172 -20.42 -14.63 4.00
C THR A 172 -19.48 -13.44 4.29
N ARG A 173 -18.15 -13.64 4.23
CA ARG A 173 -17.13 -12.59 4.38
C ARG A 173 -16.35 -12.45 3.08
N SER A 174 -16.32 -11.23 2.55
CA SER A 174 -15.62 -10.82 1.34
C SER A 174 -14.08 -10.88 1.45
N PHE A 175 -13.52 -11.10 2.65
CA PHE A 175 -12.08 -11.20 2.91
C PHE A 175 -11.71 -12.15 4.03
N LYS A 176 -10.51 -12.72 3.92
CA LYS A 176 -9.75 -13.32 5.03
C LYS A 176 -8.40 -12.61 5.15
N ASN A 177 -7.86 -12.46 6.35
CA ASN A 177 -6.53 -11.90 6.54
C ASN A 177 -5.73 -12.68 7.59
N LYS A 178 -4.40 -12.63 7.46
CA LYS A 178 -3.46 -13.25 8.40
C LYS A 178 -2.20 -12.41 8.55
N ILE A 179 -1.76 -12.25 9.80
CA ILE A 179 -0.48 -11.63 10.11
C ILE A 179 0.59 -12.73 10.22
N PHE A 180 1.75 -12.50 9.62
CA PHE A 180 2.92 -13.36 9.73
C PHE A 180 4.21 -12.54 9.79
N LYS A 181 5.29 -13.14 10.25
CA LYS A 181 6.63 -12.53 10.30
C LYS A 181 7.55 -13.24 9.32
N TRP A 182 8.33 -12.48 8.56
CA TRP A 182 9.45 -12.98 7.75
C TRP A 182 10.65 -12.08 7.99
N GLU A 183 11.79 -12.68 8.36
CA GLU A 183 12.92 -11.94 8.93
C GLU A 183 12.43 -11.00 10.04
N ASP A 184 12.79 -9.71 10.04
CA ASP A 184 12.30 -8.72 11.01
C ASP A 184 11.07 -7.92 10.54
N THR A 185 10.46 -8.31 9.42
CA THR A 185 9.29 -7.62 8.87
C THR A 185 8.01 -8.37 9.18
N LYS A 186 6.99 -7.66 9.71
CA LYS A 186 5.63 -8.18 9.82
C LYS A 186 4.83 -7.86 8.57
N TYR A 187 4.09 -8.85 8.11
CA TYR A 187 3.20 -8.76 6.95
C TYR A 187 1.79 -9.11 7.37
N ARG A 188 0.79 -8.44 6.77
CA ARG A 188 -0.60 -8.89 6.78
C ARG A 188 -0.96 -9.24 5.36
N VAL A 189 -1.27 -10.49 5.09
CA VAL A 189 -1.83 -10.90 3.82
C VAL A 189 -3.35 -10.83 3.91
N VAL A 190 -3.97 -10.19 2.92
CA VAL A 190 -5.42 -10.02 2.81
C VAL A 190 -5.86 -10.64 1.49
N ASP A 191 -6.62 -11.73 1.59
CA ASP A 191 -7.19 -12.44 0.44
C ASP A 191 -8.59 -11.91 0.13
N THR A 192 -8.83 -11.57 -1.14
CA THR A 192 -10.09 -11.01 -1.65
C THR A 192 -10.98 -12.09 -2.28
N THR A 193 -11.35 -13.11 -1.52
CA THR A 193 -12.22 -14.18 -2.02
C THR A 193 -13.58 -13.63 -2.45
N GLY A 194 -13.98 -13.92 -3.70
CA GLY A 194 -15.29 -13.54 -4.24
C GLY A 194 -15.46 -12.07 -4.64
N ILE A 195 -14.45 -11.20 -4.49
CA ILE A 195 -14.59 -9.76 -4.79
C ILE A 195 -14.70 -9.46 -6.28
N PHE A 196 -14.06 -10.27 -7.10
CA PHE A 196 -14.04 -10.10 -8.55
C PHE A 196 -14.69 -11.31 -9.20
N ASN A 197 -15.97 -11.51 -8.87
CA ASN A 197 -16.76 -12.52 -9.54
C ASN A 197 -17.28 -11.98 -10.89
N THR A 198 -17.37 -12.84 -11.89
CA THR A 198 -17.93 -12.48 -13.20
C THR A 198 -19.41 -12.11 -13.03
N GLY A 199 -19.72 -10.81 -13.10
CA GLY A 199 -21.09 -10.29 -13.02
C GLY A 199 -21.35 -9.25 -11.92
N LEU A 200 -20.39 -8.99 -11.02
CA LEU A 200 -20.56 -7.94 -10.01
C LEU A 200 -20.48 -6.54 -10.64
N ALA A 201 -21.34 -5.64 -10.16
CA ALA A 201 -21.26 -4.24 -10.52
C ALA A 201 -19.99 -3.61 -9.94
N VAL A 202 -19.52 -2.55 -10.59
CA VAL A 202 -18.35 -1.75 -10.20
C VAL A 202 -18.47 -1.27 -8.73
N GLU A 203 -19.66 -0.88 -8.33
CA GLU A 203 -20.01 -0.41 -6.98
C GLU A 203 -19.88 -1.51 -5.93
N GLU A 204 -20.20 -2.75 -6.31
CA GLU A 204 -20.13 -3.90 -5.39
C GLU A 204 -18.69 -4.36 -5.18
N VAL A 205 -17.90 -4.40 -6.25
CA VAL A 205 -16.44 -4.59 -6.17
C VAL A 205 -15.85 -3.55 -5.22
N PHE A 206 -16.19 -2.28 -5.43
CA PHE A 206 -15.72 -1.18 -4.59
C PHE A 206 -16.14 -1.31 -3.12
N SER A 207 -17.40 -1.64 -2.83
CA SER A 207 -17.89 -1.85 -1.46
C SER A 207 -17.12 -2.94 -0.75
N ARG A 208 -16.85 -4.06 -1.44
CA ARG A 208 -16.04 -5.13 -0.88
C ARG A 208 -14.64 -4.59 -0.59
N ILE A 209 -13.93 -3.98 -1.56
CA ILE A 209 -12.61 -3.38 -1.29
C ILE A 209 -12.61 -2.48 -0.04
N LYS A 210 -13.63 -1.63 0.19
CA LYS A 210 -13.72 -0.82 1.42
C LYS A 210 -13.68 -1.66 2.71
N GLU A 211 -14.33 -2.80 2.77
CA GLU A 211 -14.30 -3.69 3.93
C GLU A 211 -12.87 -4.24 4.17
N GLY A 212 -12.17 -4.60 3.10
CA GLY A 212 -10.77 -5.01 3.16
C GLY A 212 -9.84 -3.90 3.65
N ILE A 213 -10.09 -2.66 3.20
CA ILE A 213 -9.38 -1.44 3.62
C ILE A 213 -9.45 -1.25 5.14
N GLY A 214 -10.62 -1.47 5.75
CA GLY A 214 -10.80 -1.36 7.20
C GLY A 214 -9.87 -2.28 8.01
N SER A 215 -9.47 -3.41 7.44
CA SER A 215 -8.51 -4.34 8.07
C SER A 215 -7.04 -3.93 7.93
N MET A 216 -6.75 -2.86 7.18
CA MET A 216 -5.41 -2.41 6.81
C MET A 216 -5.16 -0.94 7.23
N PRO A 217 -5.28 -0.55 8.51
CA PRO A 217 -5.14 0.85 8.93
C PRO A 217 -3.76 1.47 8.63
N GLU A 218 -2.76 0.65 8.31
CA GLU A 218 -1.42 1.01 7.86
C GLU A 218 -1.36 1.37 6.36
N GLY A 219 -2.44 1.24 5.59
CA GLY A 219 -2.42 1.41 4.12
C GLY A 219 -1.83 0.20 3.39
N ILE A 220 -1.91 0.16 2.06
CA ILE A 220 -1.47 -0.98 1.25
C ILE A 220 0.02 -0.86 0.92
N SER A 221 0.82 -1.87 1.29
CA SER A 221 2.24 -1.90 0.90
C SER A 221 2.44 -2.47 -0.51
N GLN A 222 1.62 -3.44 -0.90
CA GLN A 222 1.70 -4.07 -2.21
C GLN A 222 0.36 -4.72 -2.58
N ILE A 223 0.04 -4.66 -3.87
CA ILE A 223 -1.08 -5.37 -4.45
C ILE A 223 -0.52 -6.54 -5.26
N LEU A 224 -0.91 -7.75 -4.92
CA LEU A 224 -0.53 -8.97 -5.64
C LEU A 224 -1.67 -9.32 -6.60
N PHE A 225 -1.53 -8.95 -7.87
CA PHE A 225 -2.50 -9.28 -8.91
C PHE A 225 -2.21 -10.67 -9.46
N VAL A 226 -3.03 -11.64 -9.07
CA VAL A 226 -2.81 -13.06 -9.32
C VAL A 226 -3.46 -13.46 -10.64
N ILE A 227 -2.63 -14.00 -11.54
CA ILE A 227 -3.05 -14.60 -12.81
C ILE A 227 -2.57 -16.05 -12.88
N ASP A 228 -3.31 -16.88 -13.60
CA ASP A 228 -3.00 -18.29 -13.82
C ASP A 228 -2.85 -18.70 -15.28
N GLY A 229 -3.02 -17.74 -16.18
CA GLY A 229 -2.87 -17.85 -17.62
C GLY A 229 -2.25 -16.60 -18.20
N ASN A 230 -2.42 -16.45 -19.51
CA ASN A 230 -2.33 -15.14 -20.15
C ASN A 230 -3.50 -14.27 -19.67
N PHE A 231 -3.34 -12.96 -19.74
CA PHE A 231 -4.40 -12.04 -19.37
C PHE A 231 -5.65 -12.26 -20.22
N THR A 232 -6.75 -12.54 -19.56
CA THR A 232 -8.08 -12.55 -20.16
C THR A 232 -8.61 -11.12 -20.33
N ALA A 233 -9.57 -10.91 -21.22
CA ALA A 233 -10.27 -9.63 -21.34
C ALA A 233 -10.92 -9.19 -20.01
N TYR A 234 -11.32 -10.16 -19.18
CA TYR A 234 -11.84 -9.91 -17.84
C TYR A 234 -10.76 -9.36 -16.89
N GLU A 235 -9.56 -9.94 -16.89
CA GLU A 235 -8.44 -9.47 -16.06
C GLU A 235 -7.94 -8.09 -16.47
N ILE A 236 -7.89 -7.81 -17.77
CA ILE A 236 -7.56 -6.47 -18.28
C ILE A 236 -8.60 -5.46 -17.79
N LYS A 237 -9.89 -5.77 -17.95
CA LYS A 237 -10.99 -4.92 -17.46
C LYS A 237 -10.94 -4.75 -15.94
N MET A 238 -10.58 -5.79 -15.18
CA MET A 238 -10.38 -5.69 -13.74
C MET A 238 -9.28 -4.70 -13.39
N ILE A 239 -8.14 -4.73 -14.08
CA ILE A 239 -7.05 -3.79 -13.83
C ILE A 239 -7.49 -2.37 -14.18
N GLU A 240 -8.20 -2.16 -15.29
CA GLU A 240 -8.76 -0.86 -15.65
C GLU A 240 -9.80 -0.35 -14.63
N ILE A 241 -10.65 -1.24 -14.12
CA ILE A 241 -11.64 -0.93 -13.08
C ILE A 241 -10.92 -0.61 -11.78
N CYS A 242 -9.89 -1.38 -11.44
CA CYS A 242 -9.03 -1.10 -10.31
C CYS A 242 -8.48 0.31 -10.52
N GLU A 243 -7.79 0.60 -11.65
CA GLU A 243 -7.21 1.91 -12.07
C GLU A 243 -8.19 3.07 -11.93
N LYS A 244 -9.49 2.83 -12.09
CA LYS A 244 -10.54 3.85 -11.99
C LYS A 244 -11.14 4.00 -10.59
N LEU A 245 -11.31 2.91 -9.83
CA LEU A 245 -12.12 2.88 -8.60
C LEU A 245 -11.31 2.77 -7.31
N ILE A 246 -10.36 1.84 -7.27
CA ILE A 246 -9.55 1.54 -6.08
C ILE A 246 -8.23 2.30 -6.16
N LEU A 247 -7.80 2.52 -7.39
CA LEU A 247 -6.46 2.85 -7.76
C LEU A 247 -6.41 4.31 -8.27
N MET A 248 -6.71 5.28 -7.41
CA MET A 248 -6.37 6.68 -7.74
C MET A 248 -4.88 6.79 -8.14
N SER A 249 -4.57 7.73 -9.03
CA SER A 249 -3.29 7.84 -9.76
C SER A 249 -2.05 7.36 -8.99
N GLY A 250 -1.29 6.43 -9.59
CA GLY A 250 0.05 6.04 -9.13
C GLY A 250 0.15 4.75 -8.32
N ILE A 251 -0.96 4.14 -7.91
CA ILE A 251 -0.98 2.82 -7.24
C ILE A 251 -0.49 1.64 -8.09
N VAL A 252 -0.46 1.75 -9.42
CA VAL A 252 0.14 0.72 -10.29
C VAL A 252 1.60 0.47 -9.88
N LYS A 253 2.29 1.48 -9.33
CA LYS A 253 3.63 1.37 -8.74
C LYS A 253 3.71 0.42 -7.53
N TYR A 254 2.58 0.12 -6.91
CA TYR A 254 2.43 -0.83 -5.79
C TYR A 254 1.92 -2.20 -6.26
N LEU A 255 1.58 -2.36 -7.55
CA LEU A 255 1.09 -3.60 -8.12
C LEU A 255 2.25 -4.53 -8.49
N THR A 256 2.10 -5.81 -8.17
CA THR A 256 2.97 -6.89 -8.61
C THR A 256 2.11 -7.99 -9.18
N ILE A 257 2.41 -8.40 -10.41
CA ILE A 257 1.70 -9.49 -11.05
C ILE A 257 2.31 -10.80 -10.54
N VAL A 258 1.46 -11.68 -10.01
CA VAL A 258 1.89 -13.01 -9.54
C VAL A 258 1.37 -14.05 -10.52
N ARG A 259 2.27 -14.58 -11.35
CA ARG A 259 2.00 -15.61 -12.36
C ARG A 259 2.07 -16.99 -11.71
N THR A 260 0.90 -17.52 -11.34
CA THR A 260 0.76 -18.84 -10.70
C THR A 260 0.70 -19.97 -11.73
N ARG A 261 0.75 -21.23 -11.27
CA ARG A 261 0.74 -22.44 -12.11
C ARG A 261 1.85 -22.44 -13.17
N PHE A 262 3.00 -21.88 -12.82
CA PHE A 262 4.14 -21.80 -13.72
C PHE A 262 5.24 -22.75 -13.25
N SER A 263 5.17 -24.02 -13.63
CA SER A 263 6.10 -25.07 -13.17
C SER A 263 7.58 -24.76 -13.41
N ASN A 264 7.88 -23.98 -14.45
CA ASN A 264 9.22 -23.51 -14.78
C ASN A 264 9.67 -22.26 -14.01
N PHE A 265 9.02 -21.89 -12.90
CA PHE A 265 9.28 -20.63 -12.19
C PHE A 265 10.71 -20.47 -11.65
N LYS A 266 11.50 -21.53 -11.61
CA LYS A 266 12.91 -21.51 -11.21
C LYS A 266 13.85 -21.21 -12.37
N ASN A 267 13.36 -21.26 -13.61
CA ASN A 267 14.13 -21.00 -14.81
C ASN A 267 13.87 -19.55 -15.25
N GLU A 268 14.83 -18.67 -14.95
CA GLU A 268 14.73 -17.24 -15.23
C GLU A 268 14.46 -16.96 -16.71
N LYS A 269 15.17 -17.65 -17.62
CA LYS A 269 14.96 -17.51 -19.06
C LYS A 269 13.53 -17.87 -19.48
N ARG A 270 12.93 -18.90 -18.87
CA ARG A 270 11.51 -19.25 -19.13
C ARG A 270 10.55 -18.21 -18.60
N CYS A 271 10.85 -17.61 -17.44
CA CYS A 271 10.07 -16.49 -16.89
C CYS A 271 10.17 -15.26 -17.80
N GLU A 272 11.36 -14.90 -18.29
CA GLU A 272 11.57 -13.77 -19.20
C GLU A 272 10.81 -13.97 -20.52
N THR A 273 10.92 -15.14 -21.14
CA THR A 273 10.17 -15.45 -22.37
C THR A 273 8.65 -15.41 -22.16
N ASP A 274 8.14 -15.80 -20.98
CA ASP A 274 6.72 -15.68 -20.65
C ASP A 274 6.27 -14.22 -20.55
N ILE A 275 7.11 -13.35 -19.96
CA ILE A 275 6.85 -11.90 -19.86
C ILE A 275 6.86 -11.25 -21.26
N GLU A 276 7.85 -11.56 -22.09
CA GLU A 276 7.95 -11.04 -23.47
C GLU A 276 6.68 -11.34 -24.27
N LYS A 277 6.19 -12.59 -24.20
CA LYS A 277 4.94 -12.99 -24.85
C LYS A 277 3.74 -12.20 -24.35
N MET A 278 3.59 -12.02 -23.03
CA MET A 278 2.50 -11.21 -22.48
C MET A 278 2.53 -9.75 -22.96
N ILE A 279 3.74 -9.19 -23.14
CA ILE A 279 3.91 -7.82 -23.64
C ILE A 279 3.52 -7.73 -25.12
N GLU A 280 3.86 -8.73 -25.94
CA GLU A 280 3.55 -8.77 -27.37
C GLU A 280 2.05 -8.96 -27.66
N GLU A 281 1.31 -9.59 -26.75
CA GLU A 281 -0.11 -9.92 -26.95
C GLU A 281 -1.05 -8.71 -26.95
N ASN A 282 -0.77 -7.67 -26.15
CA ASN A 282 -1.67 -6.52 -26.00
C ASN A 282 -0.98 -5.25 -25.47
N GLU A 283 -1.26 -4.09 -26.07
CA GLU A 283 -0.68 -2.81 -25.66
C GLU A 283 -1.07 -2.39 -24.23
N THR A 284 -2.28 -2.72 -23.78
CA THR A 284 -2.73 -2.43 -22.40
C THR A 284 -1.96 -3.28 -21.40
N ILE A 285 -1.77 -4.57 -21.69
CA ILE A 285 -0.92 -5.46 -20.87
C ILE A 285 0.50 -4.93 -20.83
N ALA A 286 1.09 -4.59 -21.99
CA ALA A 286 2.43 -4.03 -22.08
C ALA A 286 2.59 -2.76 -21.21
N ARG A 287 1.60 -1.87 -21.23
CA ARG A 287 1.57 -0.66 -20.39
C ARG A 287 1.51 -0.98 -18.90
N ILE A 288 0.69 -1.94 -18.50
CA ILE A 288 0.58 -2.38 -17.10
C ILE A 288 1.90 -2.99 -16.63
N ILE A 289 2.47 -3.93 -17.38
CA ILE A 289 3.72 -4.61 -17.04
C ILE A 289 4.87 -3.61 -16.87
N LYS A 290 4.98 -2.63 -17.79
CA LYS A 290 6.00 -1.58 -17.73
C LYS A 290 5.83 -0.61 -16.55
N SER A 291 4.61 -0.47 -16.04
CA SER A 291 4.28 0.49 -14.98
C SER A 291 4.21 -0.15 -13.59
N CYS A 292 4.00 -1.47 -13.54
CA CYS A 292 3.91 -2.21 -12.29
C CYS A 292 5.30 -2.43 -11.68
N ARG A 293 5.32 -2.82 -10.41
CA ARG A 293 6.53 -3.08 -9.65
C ARG A 293 7.31 -4.29 -10.16
N GLY A 294 6.64 -5.21 -10.84
CA GLY A 294 7.24 -6.36 -11.48
C GLY A 294 6.28 -7.54 -11.60
N ILE A 295 6.83 -8.63 -12.14
CA ILE A 295 6.13 -9.91 -12.32
C ILE A 295 6.92 -10.99 -11.58
N ILE A 296 6.22 -11.82 -10.82
CA ILE A 296 6.80 -12.97 -10.13
C ILE A 296 6.08 -14.23 -10.57
N HIS A 297 6.83 -15.15 -11.17
CA HIS A 297 6.36 -16.51 -11.45
C HIS A 297 6.53 -17.40 -10.22
N VAL A 298 5.49 -18.15 -9.91
CA VAL A 298 5.45 -19.13 -8.83
C VAL A 298 4.66 -20.36 -9.24
N ASP A 299 4.88 -21.45 -8.54
CA ASP A 299 4.03 -22.64 -8.61
C ASP A 299 3.59 -23.06 -7.22
N ASN A 300 2.28 -23.13 -7.01
CA ASN A 300 1.66 -23.38 -5.72
C ASN A 300 0.69 -24.58 -5.83
N PRO A 301 1.19 -25.80 -6.15
CA PRO A 301 0.36 -26.97 -6.37
C PRO A 301 -0.38 -27.39 -5.09
N PRO A 302 -1.53 -28.08 -5.17
CA PRO A 302 -2.33 -28.46 -4.00
C PRO A 302 -1.58 -29.41 -3.06
N ILE A 303 -1.75 -29.23 -1.75
CA ILE A 303 -1.17 -30.14 -0.73
C ILE A 303 -2.23 -30.97 0.01
N ASN A 304 -3.50 -30.58 -0.10
CA ASN A 304 -4.65 -31.32 0.44
C ASN A 304 -5.29 -32.10 -0.71
N ILE A 305 -4.65 -33.20 -1.10
CA ILE A 305 -5.12 -34.07 -2.18
C ILE A 305 -5.93 -35.21 -1.54
N LEU A 306 -7.23 -35.26 -1.85
CA LEU A 306 -8.07 -36.42 -1.57
C LEU A 306 -7.93 -37.35 -2.77
N VAL A 307 -7.54 -38.61 -2.51
CA VAL A 307 -7.45 -39.66 -3.53
C VAL A 307 -8.44 -40.74 -3.06
N ASP A 308 -9.27 -41.24 -3.97
CA ASP A 308 -10.28 -42.26 -3.68
C ASP A 308 -9.72 -43.69 -3.72
N ASP A 309 -8.43 -43.86 -4.08
CA ASP A 309 -7.77 -45.16 -4.29
C ASP A 309 -6.66 -45.42 -3.23
N ASP A 310 -6.52 -46.70 -2.83
CA ASP A 310 -5.75 -47.23 -1.68
C ASP A 310 -4.19 -47.18 -1.79
N ASP A 311 -3.61 -46.50 -2.79
CA ASP A 311 -2.14 -46.40 -2.94
C ASP A 311 -1.57 -45.16 -2.20
N ASP A 312 -1.46 -45.27 -0.88
CA ASP A 312 -1.05 -44.18 0.01
C ASP A 312 0.39 -43.66 -0.19
N ASP A 313 1.33 -44.49 -0.67
CA ASP A 313 2.75 -44.13 -0.81
C ASP A 313 2.99 -43.05 -1.90
N ASP A 314 2.36 -43.17 -3.07
CA ASP A 314 2.51 -42.20 -4.18
C ASP A 314 1.94 -40.83 -3.80
N LYS A 315 0.88 -40.83 -2.98
CA LYS A 315 0.23 -39.61 -2.47
C LYS A 315 1.13 -38.85 -1.51
N GLU A 316 1.79 -39.53 -0.58
CA GLU A 316 2.71 -38.89 0.35
C GLU A 316 3.88 -38.21 -0.39
N ASP A 317 4.43 -38.86 -1.41
CA ASP A 317 5.51 -38.31 -2.23
C ASP A 317 5.05 -37.09 -3.03
N ILE A 318 3.86 -37.12 -3.62
CA ILE A 318 3.28 -35.96 -4.32
C ILE A 318 3.10 -34.79 -3.34
N ILE A 319 2.51 -35.02 -2.16
CA ILE A 319 2.30 -33.97 -1.15
C ILE A 319 3.65 -33.41 -0.70
N ARG A 320 4.65 -34.26 -0.50
CA ARG A 320 6.01 -33.86 -0.12
C ARG A 320 6.67 -33.00 -1.20
N ILE A 321 6.55 -33.38 -2.48
CA ILE A 321 7.04 -32.60 -3.62
C ILE A 321 6.32 -31.25 -3.70
N ASN A 322 5.00 -31.23 -3.51
CA ASN A 322 4.19 -30.02 -3.55
C ASN A 322 4.53 -29.04 -2.42
N LYS A 323 4.73 -29.55 -1.20
CA LYS A 323 5.22 -28.74 -0.05
C LYS A 323 6.58 -28.11 -0.35
N ARG A 324 7.53 -28.87 -0.89
CA ARG A 324 8.85 -28.35 -1.31
C ARG A 324 8.76 -27.32 -2.43
N THR A 325 7.82 -27.51 -3.37
CA THR A 325 7.58 -26.54 -4.44
C THR A 325 7.00 -25.23 -3.89
N ARG A 326 6.00 -25.32 -3.01
CA ARG A 326 5.43 -24.16 -2.27
C ARG A 326 6.48 -23.42 -1.46
N GLU A 327 7.38 -24.12 -0.77
CA GLU A 327 8.46 -23.50 0.00
C GLU A 327 9.42 -22.70 -0.90
N LYS A 328 9.77 -23.23 -2.08
CA LYS A 328 10.58 -22.50 -3.06
C LYS A 328 9.85 -21.28 -3.62
N SER A 329 8.55 -21.39 -3.88
CA SER A 329 7.70 -20.25 -4.26
C SER A 329 7.64 -19.20 -3.15
N ARG A 330 7.49 -19.62 -1.89
CA ARG A 330 7.48 -18.74 -0.71
C ARG A 330 8.77 -17.93 -0.61
N ASN A 331 9.92 -18.59 -0.70
CA ASN A 331 11.21 -17.91 -0.66
C ASN A 331 11.34 -16.89 -1.79
N LYS A 332 10.99 -17.25 -3.03
CA LYS A 332 11.03 -16.33 -4.17
C LYS A 332 10.11 -15.11 -3.97
N LEU A 333 8.90 -15.32 -3.47
CA LEU A 333 7.95 -14.24 -3.14
C LEU A 333 8.51 -13.31 -2.07
N LEU A 334 8.94 -13.86 -0.93
CA LEU A 334 9.38 -13.05 0.21
C LEU A 334 10.70 -12.31 -0.10
N THR A 335 11.62 -12.91 -0.86
CA THR A 335 12.81 -12.21 -1.36
C THR A 335 12.45 -11.01 -2.24
N HIS A 336 11.45 -11.14 -3.13
CA HIS A 336 10.96 -10.01 -3.90
C HIS A 336 10.34 -8.94 -2.99
N LEU A 337 9.46 -9.33 -2.06
CA LEU A 337 8.81 -8.39 -1.14
C LEU A 337 9.84 -7.61 -0.29
N VAL A 338 10.91 -8.26 0.18
CA VAL A 338 12.01 -7.61 0.92
C VAL A 338 12.79 -6.61 0.04
N LYS A 339 13.09 -6.97 -1.21
CA LYS A 339 13.75 -6.08 -2.17
C LYS A 339 12.94 -4.80 -2.40
N GLU A 340 11.64 -4.94 -2.54
CA GLU A 340 10.72 -3.85 -2.87
C GLU A 340 10.33 -2.97 -1.66
N THR A 341 10.43 -3.50 -0.43
CA THR A 341 10.05 -2.79 0.81
C THR A 341 11.06 -1.75 1.30
N ARG A 342 12.30 -1.76 0.79
CA ARG A 342 13.33 -0.75 1.10
C ARG A 342 12.95 0.69 0.67
N GLN A 343 11.85 0.86 -0.04
CA GLN A 343 11.40 2.16 -0.54
C GLN A 343 10.44 2.89 0.44
N GLY A 344 10.01 2.27 1.54
CA GLY A 344 9.15 2.92 2.55
C GLY A 344 7.71 3.21 2.10
N LEU A 345 7.35 2.85 0.86
CA LEU A 345 6.08 3.23 0.24
C LEU A 345 4.88 2.48 0.84
N TYR A 346 3.87 3.24 1.28
CA TYR A 346 2.53 2.76 1.59
C TYR A 346 1.52 3.58 0.80
N TYR A 347 0.60 2.89 0.13
CA TYR A 347 -0.53 3.54 -0.50
C TYR A 347 -1.66 3.75 0.51
N LYS A 348 -2.00 5.02 0.77
CA LYS A 348 -3.25 5.42 1.42
C LYS A 348 -3.98 6.39 0.49
N SER A 349 -5.10 5.95 -0.07
CA SER A 349 -6.02 6.85 -0.78
C SER A 349 -6.66 7.85 0.21
N ASP A 350 -7.12 9.01 -0.26
CA ASP A 350 -7.97 9.94 0.51
C ASP A 350 -9.18 9.23 1.15
N MET A 351 -9.68 8.18 0.48
CA MET A 351 -10.74 7.31 0.97
C MET A 351 -10.40 6.57 2.26
N TRP A 352 -9.12 6.28 2.51
CA TRP A 352 -8.69 5.55 3.71
C TRP A 352 -9.08 6.29 4.98
N ASN A 353 -8.92 7.61 4.97
CA ASN A 353 -9.32 8.45 6.09
C ASN A 353 -10.85 8.56 6.22
N VAL A 354 -11.60 8.47 5.12
CA VAL A 354 -13.07 8.49 5.16
C VAL A 354 -13.63 7.16 5.66
N ILE A 355 -12.99 6.03 5.31
CA ILE A 355 -13.41 4.69 5.71
C ILE A 355 -13.03 4.41 7.17
N LEU A 356 -11.88 4.88 7.65
CA LEU A 356 -11.43 4.66 9.03
C LEU A 356 -12.11 5.56 10.06
N ASN A 357 -12.74 6.66 9.63
CA ASN A 357 -13.38 7.65 10.52
C ASN A 357 -14.91 7.54 10.58
N ASN A 358 -15.50 6.55 9.90
CA ASN A 358 -16.90 6.14 10.04
C ASN A 358 -16.93 4.73 10.64
#